data_AF-A0A950H6Q6-F1
#
_entry.id   AF-A0A950H6Q6-F1
#
_cell.length_a   1.000
_cell.length_b   1.000
_cell.length_c   1.000
_cell.angle_alpha   90.00
_cell.angle_beta   90.00
_cell.angle_gamma   90.00
#
_symmetry.space_group_name_H-M   'P 1'
#
loop_
_entity.id
_entity.type
_entity.pdbx_description
1 polymer ?
#
loop_
_entity_poly.entity_id
_entity_poly.type
_entity_poly.pdbx_seq_one_letter_code
_entity_poly.pdbx_strand_id
1 'polypeptide(L)'
;MKIGAHIAEVSELWLARLEKTSPSLKVWPTLTMKEIETVFRDQKHRWLAMCKMRSAETLVRYNSSSGSDCVNSFDEIIQEVALHGAHHRGQIALLLRSEGVNPPDSTDFIPALRGGRL
;
A
#
# COMPACT_ATOMS: atom_id res chain seq x y z
N MET A 1 11.16 -10.86 -1.59
CA MET A 1 10.42 -10.05 -2.58
C MET A 1 10.62 -8.56 -2.31
N LYS A 2 11.61 -7.92 -2.94
CA LYS A 2 11.90 -6.50 -2.69
C LYS A 2 10.70 -5.58 -3.02
N ILE A 3 10.01 -5.84 -4.12
CA ILE A 3 8.87 -5.03 -4.56
C ILE A 3 7.68 -5.17 -3.60
N GLY A 4 7.36 -6.37 -3.12
CA GLY A 4 6.27 -6.55 -2.15
C GLY A 4 6.55 -5.85 -0.82
N ALA A 5 7.80 -5.91 -0.34
CA ALA A 5 8.22 -5.19 0.85
C ALA A 5 8.15 -3.66 0.66
N HIS A 6 8.44 -3.15 -0.54
CA HIS A 6 8.28 -1.73 -0.87
C HIS A 6 6.81 -1.30 -0.90
N ILE A 7 5.90 -2.11 -1.45
CA ILE A 7 4.45 -1.81 -1.39
C ILE A 7 4.00 -1.66 0.08
N ALA A 8 4.44 -2.57 0.96
CA ALA A 8 4.14 -2.52 2.39
C ALA A 8 4.71 -1.25 3.06
N GLU A 9 5.94 -0.86 2.69
CA GLU A 9 6.57 0.35 3.20
C GLU A 9 5.87 1.65 2.76
N VAL A 10 5.47 1.77 1.49
CA VAL A 10 4.73 2.97 1.04
C VAL A 10 3.35 3.07 1.70
N SER A 11 2.66 1.95 1.88
CA SER A 11 1.41 1.89 2.65
C SER A 11 1.62 2.35 4.09
N GLU A 12 2.72 1.91 4.73
CA GLU A 12 3.07 2.32 6.10
C GLU A 12 3.36 3.82 6.20
N LEU A 13 4.09 4.37 5.22
CA LEU A 13 4.40 5.80 5.17
C LEU A 13 3.13 6.65 5.16
N TRP A 14 2.14 6.27 4.36
CA TRP A 14 0.87 6.99 4.30
C TRP A 14 0.02 6.81 5.56
N LEU A 15 -0.03 5.60 6.13
CA LEU A 15 -0.68 5.38 7.42
C LEU A 15 -0.05 6.24 8.53
N ALA A 16 1.28 6.27 8.62
CA ALA A 16 2.00 7.07 9.61
C ALA A 16 1.69 8.57 9.48
N ARG A 17 1.60 9.10 8.25
CA ARG A 17 1.14 10.48 7.99
C ARG A 17 -0.28 10.73 8.49
N LEU A 18 -1.20 9.80 8.25
CA LEU A 18 -2.61 9.89 8.67
C LEU A 18 -2.77 9.80 10.19
N GLU A 19 -1.92 8.99 10.83
CA GLU A 19 -1.87 8.75 12.28
C GLU A 19 -1.02 9.77 13.03
N LYS A 20 -0.28 10.62 12.30
CA LYS A 20 0.70 11.58 12.84
C LYS A 20 1.78 10.90 13.69
N THR A 21 2.25 9.75 13.23
CA THR A 21 3.32 8.96 13.82
C THR A 21 4.52 8.90 12.88
N SER A 22 5.64 8.36 13.36
CA SER A 22 6.77 8.02 12.50
C SER A 22 6.51 6.69 11.80
N PRO A 23 6.90 6.54 10.52
CA PRO A 23 6.75 5.26 9.81
C PRO A 23 7.55 4.16 10.51
N SER A 24 6.91 3.00 10.71
CA SER A 24 7.53 1.86 11.38
C SER A 24 8.47 1.06 10.47
N LEU A 25 8.35 1.23 9.15
CA LEU A 25 9.21 0.59 8.15
C LEU A 25 10.21 1.58 7.56
N LYS A 26 11.44 1.10 7.35
CA LYS A 26 12.47 1.83 6.61
C LYS A 26 12.21 1.72 5.11
N VAL A 27 12.62 2.74 4.36
CA VAL A 27 12.62 2.76 2.89
C VAL A 27 13.33 1.51 2.35
N TRP A 28 12.68 0.78 1.44
CA TRP A 28 13.13 -0.51 0.89
C TRP A 28 13.52 -1.55 1.96
N PRO A 29 12.56 -2.01 2.79
CA PRO A 29 12.89 -2.91 3.89
C PRO A 29 13.18 -4.33 3.38
N THR A 30 14.06 -5.03 4.08
CA THR A 30 14.30 -6.46 3.84
C THR A 30 13.33 -7.27 4.70
N LEU A 31 12.27 -7.79 4.08
CA LEU A 31 11.24 -8.61 4.73
C LEU A 31 11.10 -9.96 4.04
N THR A 32 10.85 -10.99 4.85
CA THR A 32 10.39 -12.31 4.41
C THR A 32 8.94 -12.26 3.94
N MET A 33 8.48 -13.30 3.23
CA MET A 33 7.09 -13.40 2.80
C MET A 33 6.09 -13.37 3.96
N LYS A 34 6.42 -14.06 5.06
CA LYS A 34 5.58 -14.13 6.25
C LYS A 34 5.47 -12.78 6.96
N GLU A 35 6.56 -12.02 7.00
CA GLU A 35 6.55 -10.66 7.56
C GLU A 35 5.73 -9.71 6.68
N ILE A 36 5.88 -9.78 5.35
CA ILE A 36 5.07 -8.97 4.42
C ILE A 36 3.58 -9.26 4.62
N GLU A 37 3.18 -10.53 4.74
CA GLU A 37 1.79 -10.91 4.98
C GLU A 37 1.27 -10.36 6.32
N THR A 38 2.09 -10.47 7.37
CA THR A 38 1.76 -9.95 8.70
C THR A 38 1.55 -8.43 8.66
N VAL A 39 2.45 -7.70 7.98
CA VAL A 39 2.35 -6.25 7.80
C VAL A 39 1.07 -5.89 7.04
N PHE A 40 0.77 -6.54 5.91
CA PHE A 40 -0.44 -6.21 5.16
C PHE A 40 -1.73 -6.48 5.94
N ARG A 41 -1.74 -7.50 6.80
CA ARG A 41 -2.87 -7.79 7.68
C ARG A 41 -3.11 -6.67 8.68
N ASP A 42 -2.04 -6.19 9.33
CA ASP A 42 -2.11 -5.03 10.23
C ASP A 42 -2.59 -3.77 9.50
N GLN A 43 -1.95 -3.46 8.37
CA GLN A 43 -2.27 -2.28 7.57
C GLN A 43 -3.72 -2.29 7.07
N LYS A 44 -4.26 -3.46 6.70
CA LYS A 44 -5.69 -3.60 6.34
C LYS A 44 -6.59 -3.11 7.48
N HIS A 45 -6.31 -3.49 8.73
CA HIS A 45 -7.09 -3.04 9.88
C HIS A 45 -6.98 -1.53 10.11
N ARG A 46 -5.77 -0.97 10.00
CA ARG A 46 -5.53 0.47 10.18
C ARG A 46 -6.19 1.31 9.08
N TRP A 47 -6.08 0.91 7.81
CA TRP A 47 -6.78 1.56 6.70
C TRP A 47 -8.30 1.54 6.88
N LEU A 48 -8.87 0.40 7.27
CA LEU A 48 -10.30 0.30 7.55
C LEU A 48 -10.74 1.21 8.71
N ALA A 49 -9.90 1.38 9.73
CA ALA A 49 -10.16 2.34 10.80
C ALA A 49 -10.14 3.78 10.26
N MET A 50 -9.15 4.15 9.43
CA MET A 50 -9.08 5.48 8.82
C MET A 50 -10.32 5.78 7.96
N CYS A 51 -10.77 4.82 7.16
CA CYS A 51 -11.99 4.96 6.35
C CYS A 51 -13.27 5.14 7.15
N LYS A 52 -13.32 4.66 8.41
CA LYS A 52 -14.47 4.89 9.30
C LYS A 52 -14.44 6.27 9.97
N MET A 53 -13.25 6.84 10.14
CA MET A 53 -13.04 8.09 10.88
C MET A 53 -13.00 9.34 9.99
N ARG A 54 -12.86 9.17 8.67
CA ARG A 54 -12.63 10.28 7.73
C ARG A 54 -13.59 10.18 6.55
N SER A 55 -14.09 11.33 6.10
CA SER A 55 -14.74 11.43 4.79
C SER A 55 -13.68 11.50 3.69
N ALA A 56 -14.09 11.27 2.44
CA ALA A 56 -13.21 11.37 1.27
C ALA A 56 -12.52 12.75 1.18
N GLU A 57 -13.26 13.83 1.44
CA GLU A 57 -12.83 15.22 1.30
C GLU A 57 -11.97 15.72 2.48
N THR A 58 -11.72 14.87 3.48
CA THR A 58 -10.95 15.26 4.66
C THR A 58 -9.53 15.64 4.26
N LEU A 59 -9.15 16.91 4.46
CA LEU A 59 -7.81 17.40 4.16
C LEU A 59 -6.78 16.89 5.17
N VAL A 60 -5.69 16.34 4.65
CA VAL A 60 -4.56 15.79 5.42
C VAL A 60 -3.32 16.62 5.10
N ARG A 61 -2.75 17.25 6.13
CA ARG A 61 -1.49 17.98 6.03
C ARG A 61 -0.34 17.08 6.46
N TYR A 62 0.74 17.04 5.70
CA TYR A 62 1.90 16.21 5.97
C TYR A 62 3.17 16.81 5.36
N ASN A 63 4.33 16.34 5.81
CA ASN A 63 5.61 16.65 5.16
C ASN A 63 5.91 15.60 4.09
N SER A 64 6.20 16.07 2.88
CA SER A 64 6.67 15.21 1.80
C SER A 64 8.01 14.57 2.17
N SER A 65 8.40 13.54 1.41
CA SER A 65 9.72 12.91 1.58
C SER A 65 10.88 13.86 1.23
N SER A 66 10.60 14.99 0.56
CA SER A 66 11.56 16.08 0.31
C SER A 66 11.54 17.18 1.38
N GLY A 67 10.72 17.03 2.43
CA GLY A 67 10.60 17.99 3.54
C GLY A 67 9.71 19.20 3.24
N SER A 68 8.89 19.14 2.19
CA SER A 68 7.96 20.23 1.84
C SER A 68 6.60 19.99 2.51
N ASP A 69 5.98 21.06 3.01
CA ASP A 69 4.60 20.99 3.48
C ASP A 69 3.65 20.70 2.32
N CYS A 70 2.79 19.70 2.49
CA CYS A 70 1.83 19.25 1.49
C CYS A 70 0.45 19.08 2.11
N VAL A 71 -0.58 19.17 1.26
CA VAL A 71 -1.98 18.94 1.62
C VAL A 71 -2.65 18.16 0.51
N ASN A 72 -3.33 17.08 0.87
CA ASN A 72 -4.16 16.28 -0.03
C ASN A 72 -5.45 15.89 0.69
N SER A 73 -6.50 15.60 -0.06
CA SER A 73 -7.70 14.96 0.49
C SER A 73 -7.46 13.48 0.78
N PHE A 74 -8.30 12.89 1.63
CA PHE A 74 -8.13 11.51 2.07
C PHE A 74 -8.35 10.51 0.92
N ASP A 75 -9.27 10.79 0.01
CA ASP A 75 -9.48 10.00 -1.21
C ASP A 75 -8.29 10.05 -2.19
N GLU A 76 -7.64 11.21 -2.36
CA GLU A 76 -6.40 11.32 -3.14
C GLU A 76 -5.30 10.41 -2.56
N ILE A 77 -5.18 10.36 -1.23
CA ILE A 77 -4.21 9.50 -0.55
C ILE A 77 -4.55 8.01 -0.76
N ILE A 78 -5.83 7.63 -0.64
CA ILE A 78 -6.26 6.24 -0.92
C ILE A 78 -5.96 5.88 -2.38
N GLN A 79 -6.22 6.80 -3.30
CA GLN A 79 -5.96 6.61 -4.72
C GLN A 79 -4.47 6.41 -4.99
N GLU A 80 -3.60 7.23 -4.40
CA GLU A 80 -2.15 7.07 -4.49
C GLU A 80 -1.70 5.68 -4.01
N VAL A 81 -2.11 5.26 -2.80
CA VAL A 81 -1.73 3.95 -2.25
C VAL A 81 -2.24 2.80 -3.12
N ALA A 82 -3.48 2.88 -3.62
CA ALA A 82 -4.07 1.87 -4.46
C ALA A 82 -3.38 1.75 -5.84
N LEU A 83 -3.11 2.88 -6.49
CA LEU A 83 -2.48 2.93 -7.81
C LEU A 83 -0.99 2.55 -7.73
N HIS A 84 -0.26 3.05 -6.73
CA HIS A 84 1.13 2.66 -6.48
C HIS A 84 1.24 1.14 -6.24
N GLY A 85 0.34 0.59 -5.42
CA GLY A 85 0.27 -0.86 -5.19
C GLY A 85 -0.04 -1.64 -6.48
N ALA A 86 -0.98 -1.18 -7.30
CA ALA A 86 -1.32 -1.83 -8.57
C ALA A 86 -0.16 -1.82 -9.57
N HIS A 87 0.53 -0.68 -9.71
CA HIS A 87 1.73 -0.53 -10.55
C HIS A 87 2.78 -1.60 -10.21
N HIS A 88 3.11 -1.75 -8.93
CA HIS A 88 4.10 -2.72 -8.48
C HIS A 88 3.62 -4.17 -8.51
N ARG A 89 2.32 -4.45 -8.32
CA ARG A 89 1.78 -5.79 -8.56
C ARG A 89 1.92 -6.22 -10.02
N GLY A 90 1.78 -5.29 -10.97
CA GLY A 90 2.06 -5.54 -12.38
C GLY A 90 3.52 -5.92 -12.62
N GLN A 91 4.47 -5.22 -11.98
CA GLN A 91 5.90 -5.57 -12.05
C GLN A 91 6.19 -6.95 -11.44
N ILE A 92 5.59 -7.28 -10.29
CA ILE A 92 5.72 -8.61 -9.68
C ILE A 92 5.18 -9.68 -10.62
N ALA A 93 4.02 -9.47 -11.24
CA ALA A 93 3.44 -10.43 -12.19
C ALA A 93 4.37 -10.66 -13.40
N LEU A 94 5.02 -9.60 -13.91
CA LEU A 94 6.02 -9.72 -14.97
C LEU A 94 7.23 -10.54 -14.54
N LEU A 95 7.77 -10.29 -13.34
CA LEU A 95 8.91 -11.04 -12.79
C LEU A 95 8.57 -12.52 -12.55
N LEU A 96 7.36 -12.83 -12.09
CA LEU A 96 6.92 -14.22 -11.95
C LEU A 96 6.93 -14.94 -13.30
N ARG A 97 6.40 -14.29 -14.35
CA ARG A 97 6.41 -14.86 -15.71
C ARG A 97 7.81 -15.09 -16.25
N SER A 98 8.75 -14.18 -16.00
CA SER A 98 10.14 -14.35 -16.47
C SER A 98 10.84 -15.55 -15.82
N GLU A 99 10.42 -15.94 -14.62
CA GLU A 99 10.91 -17.12 -13.91
C GLU A 99 10.07 -18.40 -14.22
N GLY A 100 9.18 -18.35 -15.21
CA GLY A 100 8.32 -19.48 -15.58
C GLY A 100 7.20 -19.78 -14.57
N VAL A 101 6.93 -18.87 -13.63
CA VAL A 101 5.85 -19.00 -12.65
C VAL A 101 4.60 -18.27 -13.16
N ASN A 102 3.44 -18.94 -13.11
CA ASN A 102 2.18 -18.31 -13.46
C ASN A 102 1.76 -17.31 -12.36
N PRO A 103 1.60 -16.01 -12.67
CA PRO A 103 1.02 -15.06 -11.72
C PRO A 103 -0.50 -15.26 -11.61
N PRO A 104 -1.17 -14.60 -10.64
CA PRO A 104 -2.62 -14.56 -10.60
C PRO A 104 -3.24 -14.08 -11.92
N ASP A 105 -4.46 -14.55 -12.23
CA ASP A 105 -5.18 -14.25 -13.48
C ASP A 105 -5.42 -12.74 -13.69
N SER A 106 -5.46 -11.98 -12.61
CA SER A 106 -5.63 -10.52 -12.62
C SER A 106 -4.93 -9.89 -11.42
N THR A 107 -4.41 -8.68 -11.63
CA THR A 107 -3.89 -7.78 -10.59
C THR A 107 -4.91 -6.71 -10.16
N ASP A 108 -6.10 -6.75 -10.76
CA ASP A 108 -7.16 -5.75 -10.58
C ASP A 108 -8.01 -6.06 -9.36
N PHE A 109 -8.59 -5.00 -8.79
CA PHE A 109 -9.35 -5.09 -7.55
C PHE A 109 -10.67 -5.87 -7.71
N ILE A 110 -11.46 -5.56 -8.74
CA ILE A 110 -12.80 -6.16 -8.90
C ILE A 110 -12.74 -7.68 -9.11
N PRO A 111 -11.87 -8.23 -9.98
CA PRO A 111 -11.69 -9.68 -10.09
C PRO A 111 -11.22 -10.33 -8.79
N ALA A 112 -10.29 -9.70 -8.06
CA ALA A 112 -9.81 -10.21 -6.77
C ALA A 112 -10.93 -10.29 -5.72
N LEU A 113 -11.74 -9.24 -5.62
CA LEU A 113 -12.90 -9.18 -4.72
C LEU A 113 -13.92 -10.27 -5.02
N ARG A 114 -14.27 -10.46 -6.29
CA ARG A 114 -15.28 -11.45 -6.71
C ARG A 114 -14.77 -12.89 -6.64
N GLY A 115 -13.47 -13.09 -6.73
CA GLY A 115 -12.83 -14.41 -6.59
C GLY A 115 -12.57 -14.86 -5.15
N GLY A 116 -12.98 -14.09 -4.12
CA GLY A 116 -12.75 -14.45 -2.72
C GLY A 116 -11.28 -14.41 -2.28
N ARG A 117 -10.45 -13.60 -2.97
CA ARG A 117 -8.99 -13.51 -2.75
C ARG A 117 -8.61 -12.33 -1.82
N LEU A 118 -9.57 -11.69 -1.13
CA LEU A 118 -9.42 -10.51 -0.26
C LEU A 118 -10.04 -10.67 1.13
#